data_AF-A0A1X3GYR0-F1
#
_entry.id   AF-A0A1X3GYR0-F1
#
_cell.length_a   1.000
_cell.length_b   1.000
_cell.length_c   1.000
_cell.angle_alpha   90.00
_cell.angle_beta   90.00
_cell.angle_gamma   90.00
#
_symmetry.space_group_name_H-M   'P 1'
#
loop_
_entity.id
_entity.type
_entity.pdbx_description
1 polymer ?
#
loop_
_entity_poly.entity_id
_entity_poly.type
_entity_poly.pdbx_seq_one_letter_code
_entity_poly.pdbx_strand_id
1 'polypeptide(L)'
;MTAVFFVRIARGALYLSRETYDRYFAGLEAVILLRRADDLWIMPVRHAAAGGYLLKLRNSRGDRVVHAPDFLREHAVDEYVASQLPVAWSPEAGALIAAGAFLQTKFT
;
A
#
# COMPACT_ATOMS: atom_id res chain seq x y z
N MET A 1 -9.05 21.36 -6.90
CA MET A 1 -7.72 20.74 -6.82
C MET A 1 -7.89 19.31 -6.36
N THR A 2 -7.48 18.32 -7.16
CA THR A 2 -7.48 16.91 -6.75
C THR A 2 -6.30 16.71 -5.81
N ALA A 3 -6.55 16.25 -4.58
CA ALA A 3 -5.48 15.96 -3.63
C ALA A 3 -4.64 14.78 -4.14
N VAL A 4 -3.31 14.94 -4.12
CA VAL A 4 -2.36 13.86 -4.41
C VAL A 4 -2.04 13.16 -3.11
N PHE A 5 -2.30 11.86 -3.05
CA PHE A 5 -1.99 11.01 -1.90
C PHE A 5 -0.68 10.27 -2.14
N PHE A 6 -0.02 9.86 -1.05
CA PHE A 6 1.21 9.09 -1.11
C PHE A 6 1.15 7.88 -0.18
N VAL A 7 1.84 6.81 -0.58
CA VAL A 7 2.19 5.68 0.28
C VAL A 7 3.69 5.60 0.37
N ARG A 8 4.22 5.51 1.59
CA ARG A 8 5.66 5.33 1.82
C ARG A 8 5.95 3.85 1.99
N ILE A 9 6.95 3.33 1.30
CA ILE A 9 7.47 1.97 1.52
C ILE A 9 8.83 2.10 2.21
N ALA A 10 9.00 1.40 3.33
CA ALA A 10 10.29 1.27 4.01
C ALA A 10 10.25 0.10 4.98
N ARG A 11 11.40 -0.53 5.27
CA ARG A 11 11.52 -1.54 6.34
C ARG A 11 10.47 -2.66 6.22
N GLY A 12 10.25 -3.15 5.00
CA GLY A 12 9.29 -4.21 4.71
C GLY A 12 7.81 -3.84 4.95
N ALA A 13 7.46 -2.55 4.98
CA ALA A 13 6.10 -2.11 5.26
C ALA A 13 5.64 -0.93 4.39
N LEU A 14 4.33 -0.86 4.17
CA LEU A 14 3.65 0.30 3.60
C LEU A 14 3.14 1.18 4.74
N TYR A 15 3.36 2.49 4.64
CA TYR A 15 2.89 3.48 5.59
C TYR A 15 1.88 4.41 4.90
N LEU A 16 0.69 4.50 5.48
CA LEU A 16 -0.40 5.33 5.00
C LEU A 16 -0.65 6.44 6.02
N SER A 17 -0.89 7.66 5.54
CA SER A 17 -1.39 8.73 6.40
C SER A 17 -2.79 8.39 6.89
N ARG A 18 -3.20 9.00 8.01
CA ARG A 18 -4.60 8.98 8.44
C ARG A 18 -5.54 9.40 7.32
N GLU A 19 -5.21 10.45 6.57
CA GLU A 19 -6.08 10.98 5.52
C GLU A 19 -6.33 9.95 4.40
N THR A 20 -5.30 9.24 3.95
CA THR A 20 -5.44 8.14 2.97
C THR A 20 -6.29 7.01 3.54
N TYR A 21 -6.07 6.63 4.81
CA TYR A 21 -6.86 5.59 5.47
C TYR A 21 -8.34 5.99 5.61
N ASP A 22 -8.62 7.16 6.18
CA ASP A 22 -9.98 7.66 6.42
C ASP A 22 -10.77 7.78 5.11
N ARG A 23 -10.09 8.11 4.00
CA ARG A 23 -10.73 8.25 2.69
C ARG A 23 -11.04 6.92 2.00
N TYR A 24 -10.12 5.95 2.02
CA TYR A 24 -10.21 4.76 1.17
C TYR A 24 -10.43 3.45 1.92
N PHE A 25 -10.08 3.39 3.21
CA PHE A 25 -10.02 2.15 3.99
C PHE A 25 -10.66 2.26 5.38
N ALA A 26 -11.45 3.32 5.64
CA ALA A 26 -12.07 3.55 6.94
C ALA A 26 -12.89 2.34 7.41
N GLY A 27 -12.58 1.88 8.62
CA GLY A 27 -13.26 0.74 9.24
C GLY A 27 -12.77 -0.63 8.77
N LEU A 28 -11.79 -0.69 7.87
CA LEU A 28 -11.22 -1.95 7.41
C LEU A 28 -10.03 -2.38 8.27
N GLU A 29 -9.94 -3.67 8.52
CA GLU A 29 -8.87 -4.28 9.32
C GLU A 29 -7.69 -4.76 8.47
N ALA A 30 -7.90 -5.00 7.18
CA ALA A 30 -6.91 -5.57 6.28
C ALA A 30 -7.04 -5.06 4.83
N VAL A 31 -5.94 -5.23 4.08
CA VAL A 31 -5.85 -5.00 2.64
C VAL A 31 -5.21 -6.19 1.95
N ILE A 32 -5.52 -6.37 0.67
CA ILE A 32 -4.74 -7.24 -0.22
C ILE A 32 -3.74 -6.36 -0.96
N LEU A 33 -2.51 -6.84 -1.08
CA LEU A 33 -1.48 -6.25 -1.92
C LEU A 33 -1.32 -7.12 -3.16
N LEU A 34 -1.37 -6.51 -4.34
CA LEU A 34 -1.09 -7.19 -5.61
C LEU A 34 -0.05 -6.41 -6.38
N ARG A 35 0.87 -7.11 -7.03
CA ARG A 35 1.62 -6.58 -8.16
C ARG A 35 0.84 -6.86 -9.43
N ARG A 36 0.61 -5.84 -10.24
CA ARG A 36 0.10 -5.99 -11.62
C ARG A 36 1.02 -5.25 -12.56
N ALA A 37 1.70 -5.99 -13.44
CA ALA A 37 2.83 -5.47 -14.21
C ALA A 37 3.86 -4.78 -13.28
N ASP A 38 4.06 -3.48 -13.43
CA ASP A 38 4.99 -2.69 -12.62
C ASP A 38 4.29 -1.85 -11.55
N ASP A 39 2.98 -2.03 -11.35
CA ASP A 39 2.16 -1.28 -10.40
C ASP A 39 1.90 -2.06 -9.11
N LEU A 40 1.81 -1.32 -8.00
CA LEU A 40 1.34 -1.82 -6.71
C LEU A 40 -0.13 -1.45 -6.53
N TRP A 41 -0.95 -2.46 -6.32
CA TRP A 41 -2.38 -2.32 -6.04
C TRP A 41 -2.66 -2.65 -4.58
N ILE A 42 -3.35 -1.74 -3.89
CA ILE A 42 -3.76 -1.88 -2.48
C ILE A 42 -5.28 -1.94 -2.47
N MET A 43 -5.83 -3.13 -2.19
CA MET A 43 -7.25 -3.41 -2.31
C MET A 43 -7.91 -3.53 -0.94
N PRO A 44 -9.08 -2.90 -0.71
CA PRO A 44 -9.82 -3.04 0.55
C PRO A 44 -10.35 -4.46 0.72
N VAL A 45 -10.23 -5.01 1.93
CA VAL A 45 -10.88 -6.28 2.31
C VAL A 45 -12.01 -5.99 3.29
N ARG A 46 -13.25 -6.29 2.90
CA ARG A 46 -14.44 -6.08 3.77
C ARG A 46 -14.78 -7.28 4.65
N HIS A 47 -14.24 -8.45 4.36
CA HIS A 47 -14.43 -9.67 5.16
C HIS A 47 -13.07 -10.17 5.63
N ALA A 48 -12.76 -10.00 6.92
CA ALA A 48 -11.46 -10.38 7.49
C ALA A 48 -11.09 -11.87 7.26
N ALA A 49 -12.08 -12.75 7.12
CA ALA A 49 -11.89 -14.16 6.78
C ALA A 49 -11.30 -14.40 5.37
N ALA A 50 -11.32 -13.40 4.48
CA ALA A 50 -10.69 -13.47 3.16
C ALA A 50 -9.16 -13.33 3.20
N GLY A 51 -8.58 -13.07 4.38
CA GLY A 51 -7.15 -12.91 4.56
C GLY A 51 -6.62 -11.53 4.17
N GLY A 52 -5.32 -11.44 3.93
CA GLY A 52 -4.61 -10.21 3.56
C GLY A 52 -3.68 -9.69 4.65
N TYR A 53 -3.17 -8.49 4.43
CA TYR A 53 -2.25 -7.80 5.34
C TYR A 53 -3.00 -6.84 6.26
N LEU A 54 -2.71 -6.90 7.55
CA LEU A 54 -3.37 -6.07 8.56
C LEU A 54 -3.03 -4.58 8.42
N LEU A 55 -4.06 -3.72 8.52
CA LEU A 55 -3.97 -2.26 8.64
C LEU A 55 -3.76 -1.85 10.11
N LYS A 56 -2.54 -2.04 10.60
CA LYS A 56 -2.19 -1.75 12.00
C LYS A 56 -2.19 -0.24 12.26
N LEU A 57 -2.69 0.18 13.42
CA LEU A 57 -2.51 1.56 13.88
C LEU A 57 -1.02 1.80 14.16
N ARG A 58 -0.46 2.82 13.52
CA ARG A 58 0.97 3.16 13.65
C ARG A 58 1.22 4.12 14.81
N ASN A 59 0.35 5.11 14.98
CA ASN A 59 0.51 6.17 15.98
C ASN A 59 -0.85 6.77 16.40
N SER A 60 -0.83 7.62 17.43
CA SER A 60 -2.02 8.30 17.97
C SER A 60 -2.69 9.27 16.99
N ARG A 61 -2.02 9.66 15.89
CA ARG A 61 -2.61 10.51 14.85
C ARG A 61 -3.53 9.74 13.92
N GLY A 62 -3.55 8.41 13.95
CA GLY A 62 -4.38 7.57 13.08
C GLY A 62 -3.67 7.05 11.83
N ASP A 63 -2.36 7.30 11.67
CA ASP A 63 -1.59 6.74 10.55
C ASP A 63 -1.62 5.21 10.62
N ARG A 64 -1.56 4.55 9.46
CA ARG A 64 -1.58 3.08 9.36
C ARG A 64 -0.27 2.53 8.85
N VAL A 65 0.02 1.30 9.24
CA VAL A 65 1.13 0.52 8.71
C VAL A 65 0.65 -0.87 8.32
N VAL A 66 1.05 -1.30 7.13
CA VAL A 66 0.83 -2.65 6.60
C VAL A 66 2.19 -3.32 6.50
N HIS A 67 2.45 -4.28 7.39
CA HIS A 67 3.72 -5.00 7.41
C HIS A 67 3.66 -6.16 6.41
N ALA A 68 4.46 -6.09 5.34
CA ALA A 68 4.40 -7.00 4.20
C ALA A 68 5.81 -7.33 3.64
N PRO A 69 6.77 -7.76 4.48
CA PRO A 69 8.16 -7.93 4.07
C PRO A 69 8.31 -8.99 2.98
N ASP A 70 7.55 -10.08 3.06
CA ASP A 70 7.66 -11.19 2.10
C ASP A 70 7.17 -10.79 0.72
N PHE A 71 6.04 -10.07 0.64
CA PHE A 71 5.52 -9.52 -0.61
C PHE A 71 6.48 -8.52 -1.26
N LEU A 72 7.07 -7.62 -0.46
CA LEU A 72 8.02 -6.64 -0.97
C LEU A 72 9.31 -7.31 -1.46
N ARG A 73 9.82 -8.30 -0.73
CA ARG A 73 10.99 -9.09 -1.12
C ARG A 73 10.74 -9.92 -2.38
N GLU A 74 9.58 -10.56 -2.48
CA GLU A 74 9.16 -11.33 -3.67
C GLU A 74 9.11 -10.46 -4.93
N HIS A 75 8.80 -9.18 -4.77
CA HIS A 75 8.79 -8.21 -5.87
C HIS A 75 10.05 -7.34 -5.93
N ALA A 76 11.13 -7.79 -5.28
CA ALA A 76 12.47 -7.21 -5.26
C ALA A 76 12.47 -5.70 -5.00
N VAL A 77 11.64 -5.28 -4.04
CA VAL A 77 11.76 -3.99 -3.37
C VAL A 77 12.78 -4.13 -2.25
N ASP A 78 13.86 -3.35 -2.33
CA ASP A 78 14.86 -3.29 -1.27
C ASP A 78 14.26 -2.72 0.02
N GLU A 79 14.26 -3.52 1.09
CA GLU A 79 13.71 -3.16 2.40
C GLU A 79 14.47 -2.03 3.11
N TYR A 80 15.72 -1.77 2.71
CA TYR A 80 16.60 -0.73 3.24
C TYR A 80 16.40 0.62 2.52
N VAL A 81 15.78 0.61 1.33
CA VAL A 81 15.50 1.83 0.57
C VAL A 81 14.10 2.33 0.89
N ALA A 82 14.01 3.54 1.43
CA ALA A 82 12.73 4.19 1.63
C ALA A 82 12.27 4.88 0.34
N SER A 83 11.05 4.58 -0.12
CA SER A 83 10.43 5.24 -1.27
C SER A 83 9.09 5.86 -0.88
N GLN A 84 8.71 6.94 -1.57
CA GLN A 84 7.42 7.57 -1.42
C GLN A 84 6.74 7.59 -2.78
N LEU A 85 5.64 6.85 -2.91
CA LEU A 85 4.97 6.61 -4.18
C LEU A 85 3.67 7.41 -4.23
N PRO A 86 3.44 8.21 -5.28
CA PRO A 86 2.12 8.82 -5.50
C PRO A 86 1.10 7.73 -5.75
N VAL A 87 -0.11 7.91 -5.21
CA VAL A 87 -1.20 6.95 -5.37
C VAL A 87 -2.48 7.62 -5.83
N ALA A 88 -3.23 6.89 -6.66
CA ALA A 88 -4.55 7.27 -7.13
C ALA A 88 -5.55 6.15 -6.89
N TRP A 89 -6.77 6.51 -6.51
CA TRP A 89 -7.87 5.55 -6.42
C TRP A 89 -8.41 5.29 -7.83
N SER A 90 -8.53 4.03 -8.24
CA SER A 90 -9.27 3.63 -9.42
C SER A 90 -10.63 3.05 -8.99
N PRO A 91 -11.75 3.72 -9.33
CA PRO A 91 -13.10 3.19 -9.08
C PRO A 91 -13.36 1.86 -9.78
N GLU A 92 -12.82 1.68 -10.99
CA GLU A 92 -12.99 0.49 -11.83
C GLU A 92 -12.29 -0.72 -11.23
N ALA A 93 -11.10 -0.50 -10.68
CA ALA A 93 -10.33 -1.53 -9.98
C ALA A 93 -10.80 -1.77 -8.54
N GLY A 94 -11.48 -0.79 -7.94
CA GLY A 94 -11.74 -0.77 -6.50
C GLY A 94 -10.45 -0.79 -5.67
N ALA A 95 -9.39 -0.12 -6.13
CA ALA A 95 -8.05 -0.20 -5.55
C ALA A 95 -7.36 1.16 -5.48
N LEU A 96 -6.47 1.32 -4.50
CA LEU A 96 -5.50 2.40 -4.44
C LEU A 96 -4.22 1.94 -5.14
N ILE A 97 -3.82 2.63 -6.20
CA ILE A 97 -2.76 2.19 -7.12
C ILE A 97 -1.57 3.14 -7.03
N ALA A 98 -0.38 2.59 -6.80
CA ALA A 98 0.90 3.24 -7.04
C ALA A 98 1.46 2.75 -8.38
N ALA A 99 1.36 3.60 -9.41
CA ALA A 99 1.85 3.28 -10.74
C ALA A 99 3.38 3.22 -10.77
N GLY A 100 3.94 2.22 -11.46
CA GLY A 100 5.38 2.07 -11.63
C GLY A 100 6.16 1.79 -10.34
N ALA A 101 5.48 1.32 -9.28
CA ALA A 101 6.07 1.00 -7.98
C ALA A 101 7.26 0.02 -8.07
N PHE A 102 7.32 -0.81 -9.12
CA PHE A 102 8.32 -1.86 -9.31
C PHE A 102 9.21 -1.64 -10.55
N LEU A 103 9.25 -0.44 -11.13
CA LEU A 103 10.07 -0.15 -12.32
C LEU A 103 11.57 -0.19 -12.05
N GLN A 104 12.01 0.09 -10.83
CA GLN A 104 13.44 0.11 -10.46
C GLN A 104 14.04 -1.29 -10.25
N THR A 105 13.23 -2.34 -10.40
CA THR A 105 13.61 -3.72 -10.10
C THR A 105 14.25 -4.45 -11.29
N LYS A 106 14.39 -3.79 -12.45
CA LYS A 106 14.99 -4.37 -13.66
C LYS A 106 16.50 -4.10 -13.72
N PHE A 107 17.27 -4.77 -12.86
CA PHE A 107 18.70 -4.98 -13.11
C PHE A 107 18.99 -6.48 -13.06
N THR A 108 19.03 -7.10 -14.23
CA THR A 108 19.76 -8.33 -14.53
C THR A 108 20.26 -8.21 -15.96
#